data_AF-A0A6L7LG05-F1
#
_entry.id   AF-A0A6L7LG05-F1
#
_cell.length_a   1.000
_cell.length_b   1.000
_cell.length_c   1.000
_cell.angle_alpha   90.00
_cell.angle_beta   90.00
_cell.angle_gamma   90.00
#
_symmetry.space_group_name_H-M   'P 1'
#
loop_
_entity.id
_entity.type
_entity.pdbx_description
1 polymer ?
#
loop_
_entity_poly.entity_id
_entity_poly.type
_entity_poly.pdbx_seq_one_letter_code
_entity_poly.pdbx_strand_id
1 'polypeptide(L)' 'MSQTDADRVLSALERYAETGQGDVKPLRGMNNVRRLRHGDYRVFFVVNRVEHRIEVASVRHRREAYR' A
#
# COMPACT_ATOMS: atom_id res chain seq x y z
N MET A 1 5.39 -22.61 8.93
CA MET A 1 4.09 -22.00 8.63
C MET A 1 4.29 -21.05 7.46
N SER A 2 3.64 -21.24 6.32
CA SER A 2 3.80 -20.36 5.17
C SER A 2 3.07 -19.04 5.41
N GLN A 3 3.77 -17.92 5.25
CA GLN A 3 3.21 -16.58 5.37
C GLN A 3 2.11 -16.36 4.32
N THR A 4 0.96 -15.80 4.76
CA THR A 4 -0.15 -15.48 3.85
C THR A 4 0.14 -14.23 3.03
N ASP A 5 -0.60 -14.01 1.94
CA ASP A 5 -0.47 -12.77 1.17
C ASP A 5 -0.84 -11.52 1.98
N ALA A 6 -1.76 -11.66 2.95
CA ALA A 6 -2.13 -10.57 3.85
C ALA A 6 -0.94 -10.15 4.73
N ASP A 7 -0.24 -11.12 5.31
CA ASP A 7 0.94 -10.85 6.13
C ASP A 7 2.06 -10.18 5.31
N ARG A 8 2.27 -10.62 4.07
CA ARG A 8 3.25 -10.01 3.16
C ARG A 8 2.92 -8.56 2.83
N VAL A 9 1.64 -8.28 2.57
CA VAL A 9 1.16 -6.93 2.31
C VAL A 9 1.33 -6.05 3.54
N LEU A 10 1.00 -6.57 4.73
CA LEU A 10 1.16 -5.85 6.00
C LEU A 10 2.64 -5.51 6.25
N SER A 11 3.54 -6.49 6.15
CA SER A 11 4.98 -6.25 6.33
C SER A 11 5.56 -5.26 5.32
N ALA A 12 5.04 -5.23 4.09
CA ALA A 12 5.44 -4.23 3.09
C ALA A 12 4.97 -2.81 3.47
N LEU A 13 3.79 -2.69 4.06
CA LEU A 13 3.24 -1.44 4.58
C LEU A 13 4.01 -0.93 5.80
N GLU A 14 4.34 -1.83 6.74
CA GLU A 14 5.15 -1.53 7.93
C GLU A 14 6.55 -1.04 7.52
N ARG A 15 7.22 -1.76 6.63
CA ARG A 15 8.52 -1.34 6.09
C ARG A 15 8.43 0.04 5.44
N TYR A 16 7.37 0.31 4.69
CA TYR A 16 7.17 1.63 4.10
C TYR A 16 6.93 2.71 5.16
N ALA A 17 6.17 2.42 6.22
CA ALA A 17 5.94 3.35 7.32
C ALA A 17 7.24 3.74 8.03
N GLU A 18 8.14 2.77 8.23
CA GLU A 18 9.43 2.97 8.92
C GLU A 18 10.46 3.67 8.03
N THR A 19 10.56 3.28 6.77
CA THR A 19 11.73 3.62 5.92
C THR A 19 11.39 4.50 4.73
N GLY A 20 10.10 4.64 4.40
CA GLY A 20 9.62 5.23 3.14
C GLY A 20 9.94 4.41 1.89
N GLN A 21 10.53 3.21 2.03
CA GLN A 21 10.95 2.37 0.91
C GLN A 21 9.84 1.42 0.44
N GLY A 22 9.89 1.06 -0.85
CA GLY A 22 8.96 0.13 -1.49
C GLY A 22 8.61 0.57 -2.91
N ASP A 23 7.90 -0.28 -3.67
CA ASP A 23 7.34 0.13 -4.97
C ASP A 23 6.07 0.95 -4.74
N VAL A 24 6.28 2.18 -4.26
CA VAL A 24 5.24 3.16 -3.97
C VAL A 24 5.25 4.24 -5.04
N LYS A 25 4.07 4.49 -5.64
CA LYS A 25 3.89 5.57 -6.61
C LYS A 25 2.67 6.42 -6.26
N PRO A 26 2.72 7.74 -6.48
CA PRO A 26 1.52 8.56 -6.40
C PRO A 26 0.51 8.08 -7.44
N LEU A 27 -0.78 8.10 -7.08
CA LEU A 27 -1.85 7.78 -8.01
C LEU A 27 -2.14 9.01 -8.88
N ARG A 28 -2.13 8.84 -10.20
CA ARG A 28 -2.43 9.96 -11.12
C ARG A 28 -3.88 10.37 -10.95
N GLY A 29 -4.13 11.69 -10.85
CA GLY A 29 -5.47 12.26 -10.75
C GLY A 29 -6.09 12.25 -9.34
N MET A 30 -5.42 11.65 -8.34
CA MET A 30 -5.86 11.70 -6.94
C MET A 30 -4.75 12.27 -6.07
N ASN A 31 -4.97 13.48 -5.56
CA ASN A 31 -4.01 14.13 -4.67
C ASN A 31 -3.87 13.31 -3.38
N ASN A 32 -2.63 13.16 -2.91
CA ASN A 32 -2.24 12.48 -1.67
C ASN A 32 -2.48 10.96 -1.61
N VAL A 33 -3.08 10.34 -2.63
CA VAL A 33 -3.21 8.87 -2.71
C VAL A 33 -1.94 8.27 -3.28
N ARG A 34 -1.42 7.26 -2.59
CA ARG A 34 -0.26 6.46 -2.98
C ARG A 34 -0.69 5.02 -3.22
N ARG A 35 0.03 4.35 -4.12
CA ARG A 35 -0.14 2.93 -4.38
C ARG A 35 1.15 2.18 -4.11
N LEU A 36 1.13 1.27 -3.13
CA LEU A 36 2.18 0.27 -2.91
C LEU A 36 1.87 -0.98 -3.74
N ARG A 37 2.87 -1.50 -4.45
CA ARG A 37 2.83 -2.79 -5.13
C ARG A 37 3.61 -3.82 -4.35
N HIS A 38 2.98 -4.96 -4.09
CA HIS A 38 3.66 -6.11 -3.50
C HIS A 38 3.10 -7.39 -4.11
N GLY A 39 3.93 -8.09 -4.89
CA GLY A 39 3.49 -9.26 -5.67
C GLY A 39 2.27 -8.93 -6.55
N ASP A 40 1.19 -9.68 -6.37
CA ASP A 40 -0.06 -9.49 -7.09
C ASP A 40 -1.02 -8.49 -6.43
N TYR A 41 -0.69 -7.92 -5.27
CA TYR A 41 -1.56 -6.98 -4.57
C TYR A 41 -1.14 -5.52 -4.80
N ARG A 42 -2.14 -4.64 -4.70
CA ARG A 42 -2.01 -3.19 -4.76
C ARG A 42 -2.73 -2.61 -3.56
N VAL A 43 -2.00 -1.87 -2.74
CA VAL A 43 -2.54 -1.15 -1.59
C VAL A 43 -2.63 0.32 -1.97
N PHE A 44 -3.81 0.91 -1.82
CA PHE A 44 -4.03 2.34 -1.97
C PHE A 44 -4.18 2.96 -0.60
N PHE A 45 -3.40 4.00 -0.32
CA PHE A 45 -3.37 4.60 1.00
C PHE A 45 -3.01 6.09 0.94
N VAL A 46 -3.30 6.79 2.03
CA VAL A 46 -2.91 8.18 2.27
C VAL A 46 -1.97 8.20 3.47
N VAL A 47 -1.01 9.13 3.46
CA VAL A 47 -0.10 9.36 4.61
C VAL A 47 -0.46 10.69 5.26
N ASN A 48 -1.03 10.62 6.45
CA ASN A 48 -1.17 11.79 7.32
C ASN A 48 0.12 11.95 8.12
N ARG A 49 0.94 12.93 7.74
CA ARG A 49 2.23 13.18 8.41
C ARG A 49 2.07 13.88 9.76
N VAL A 50 0.97 14.62 9.97
CA VAL A 50 0.71 15.33 11.23
C VAL A 50 0.31 14.32 12.31
N GLU A 51 -0.57 13.38 11.96
CA GLU A 51 -1.03 12.32 12.86
C GLU A 51 -0.14 11.08 12.85
N HIS A 52 0.98 11.10 12.11
CA HIS A 52 1.87 9.94 11.94
C HIS A 52 1.12 8.65 11.54
N ARG A 53 0.11 8.78 10.67
CA ARG A 53 -0.83 7.71 10.35
C ARG A 53 -0.83 7.39 8.86
N ILE A 54 -0.91 6.10 8.55
CA ILE A 54 -1.23 5.62 7.21
C ILE A 54 -2.68 5.14 7.20
N GLU A 55 -3.46 5.69 6.27
CA GLU A 55 -4.86 5.31 6.07
C GLU A 55 -4.97 4.47 4.80
N VAL A 56 -5.27 3.18 4.97
CA VAL A 56 -5.46 2.27 3.83
C VAL A 56 -6.89 2.42 3.31
N ALA A 57 -7.02 2.94 2.10
CA ALA A 57 -8.31 3.09 1.43
C ALA A 57 -8.78 1.78 0.80
N SER A 58 -7.88 0.99 0.22
CA SER A 58 -8.21 -0.35 -0.29
C SER A 58 -6.99 -1.22 -0.50
N VAL A 59 -7.20 -2.53 -0.42
CA VAL A 59 -6.26 -3.57 -0.86
C VAL A 59 -6.94 -4.35 -1.98
N ARG A 60 -6.30 -4.42 -3.14
CA ARG A 60 -6.86 -5.07 -4.34
C ARG A 60 -5.85 -6.04 -4.92
N HIS A 61 -6.33 -7.22 -5.30
CA HIS A 61 -5.55 -8.09 -6.16
C HIS A 61 -5.44 -7.47 -7.57
N ARG A 62 -4.36 -7.71 -8.30
CA ARG A 62 -4.08 -7.11 -9.64
C ARG A 62 -5.20 -7.33 -10.66
N ARG A 63 -5.97 -8.42 -10.49
CA ARG A 63 -7.08 -8.79 -11.38
C ARG A 63 -8.35 -7.97 -11.14
N GLU A 64 -8.48 -7.41 -9.95
CA GLU A 64 -9.61 -6.56 -9.52
C GLU A 64 -9.29 -5.09 -9.70
N ALA A 65 -8.01 -4.70 -9.62
CA ALA A 65 -7.58 -3.31 -9.73
C ALA A 65 -7.79 -2.65 -11.12
N TYR A 66 -8.20 -3.42 -12.13
CA TYR A 66 -8.51 -2.94 -13.49
C TYR A 66 -9.96 -3.20 -13.92
N ARG A 67 -10.84 -3.55 -12.97
CA ARG A 67 -12.29 -3.65 -13.21
C ARG A 67 -13.00 -2.45 -12.63
#